data_AF-A0A848WBW3-F1
#
_entry.id   AF-A0A848WBW3-F1
#
_cell.length_a   1.000
_cell.length_b   1.000
_cell.length_c   1.000
_cell.angle_alpha   90.00
_cell.angle_beta   90.00
_cell.angle_gamma   90.00
#
_symmetry.space_group_name_H-M   'P 1'
#
loop_
_entity.id
_entity.type
_entity.pdbx_description
1 polymer ?
#
loop_
_entity_poly.entity_id
_entity_poly.type
_entity_poly.pdbx_seq_one_letter_code
_entity_poly.pdbx_strand_id
1 'polypeptide(L)'
;MSAYMMAMMDIHDPDGYTEYREKVPAFIAKHSGRYIVRGGTADVTEGSWPTGRVVVLEFPDYGAIQAFLADPEYQPIAAIRHRTTTSHIWLIEGVPNTPSSENMHGYVLGNVRITDADAYKTYAGQVPGVIADHDGAYLARGGKCEAAEGGTDLDRMVIVGFSDIEAAYKFYKSEAYNPLLTVRTNASDSNIVLVEGL
;
A
#
# COMPACT_ATOMS: atom_id res chain seq x y z
N MET A 1 -15.54 -6.80 -0.51
CA MET A 1 -14.20 -6.75 -1.14
C MET A 1 -13.24 -6.44 -0.03
N SER A 2 -12.07 -7.08 0.02
CA SER A 2 -11.06 -6.71 1.02
C SER A 2 -10.74 -5.22 0.89
N ALA A 3 -10.32 -4.61 1.99
CA ALA A 3 -9.83 -3.25 1.98
C ALA A 3 -8.48 -3.20 2.70
N TYR A 4 -7.69 -2.20 2.35
CA TYR A 4 -6.33 -2.06 2.81
C TYR A 4 -6.14 -0.74 3.53
N MET A 5 -5.45 -0.78 4.68
CA MET A 5 -4.95 0.41 5.33
C MET A 5 -3.44 0.46 5.11
N MET A 6 -2.96 1.43 4.35
CA MET A 6 -1.54 1.67 4.12
C MET A 6 -1.08 2.82 5.01
N ALA A 7 0.01 2.62 5.74
CA ALA A 7 0.63 3.63 6.58
C ALA A 7 2.12 3.75 6.27
N MET A 8 2.58 4.98 6.09
CA MET A 8 4.00 5.33 6.01
C MET A 8 4.33 6.27 7.17
N MET A 9 5.38 5.94 7.93
CA MET A 9 5.68 6.60 9.19
C MET A 9 7.17 6.90 9.31
N ASP A 10 7.50 8.18 9.49
CA ASP A 10 8.80 8.60 9.99
C ASP A 10 8.76 8.61 11.52
N ILE A 11 9.67 7.87 12.16
CA ILE A 11 9.67 7.64 13.61
C ILE A 11 10.72 8.56 14.23
N HIS A 12 10.28 9.57 14.96
CA HIS A 12 11.15 10.54 15.63
C HIS A 12 11.30 10.27 17.14
N ASP A 13 10.46 9.41 17.72
CA ASP A 13 10.60 8.87 19.08
C ASP A 13 10.46 7.33 19.10
N PRO A 14 11.56 6.59 18.93
CA PRO A 14 11.55 5.11 18.88
C PRO A 14 11.09 4.44 20.18
N ASP A 15 11.42 5.03 21.33
CA ASP A 15 11.08 4.48 22.65
C ASP A 15 9.57 4.60 22.89
N GLY A 16 9.00 5.79 22.65
CA GLY A 16 7.57 5.99 22.70
C GLY A 16 6.81 5.16 21.64
N TYR A 17 7.37 5.01 20.44
CA TYR A 17 6.75 4.20 19.38
C TYR A 17 6.65 2.71 19.74
N THR A 18 7.56 2.21 20.59
CA THR A 18 7.50 0.81 21.06
C THR A 18 6.19 0.53 21.81
N GLU A 19 5.73 1.46 22.65
CA GLU A 19 4.44 1.36 23.36
C GLU A 19 3.26 1.21 22.36
N TYR A 20 3.25 2.02 21.30
CA TYR A 20 2.24 1.91 20.24
C TYR A 20 2.28 0.55 19.54
N ARG A 21 3.49 0.10 19.15
CA ARG A 21 3.70 -1.15 18.40
C ARG A 21 3.26 -2.40 19.18
N GLU A 22 3.35 -2.37 20.50
CA GLU A 22 2.91 -3.44 21.38
C GLU A 22 1.38 -3.49 21.55
N LYS A 23 0.73 -2.32 21.58
CA LYS A 23 -0.71 -2.20 21.84
C LYS A 23 -1.58 -2.34 20.59
N VAL A 24 -1.18 -1.76 19.47
CA VAL A 24 -2.00 -1.70 18.25
C VAL A 24 -2.42 -3.06 17.66
N PRO A 25 -1.63 -4.16 17.72
CA PRO A 25 -2.02 -5.42 17.11
C PRO A 25 -3.33 -6.01 17.65
N ALA A 26 -3.61 -5.82 18.95
CA ALA A 26 -4.85 -6.29 19.56
C ALA A 26 -6.08 -5.59 18.97
N PHE A 27 -5.98 -4.29 18.67
CA PHE A 27 -7.06 -3.53 18.05
C PHE A 27 -7.23 -3.87 16.58
N ILE A 28 -6.13 -4.07 15.85
CA ILE A 28 -6.20 -4.54 14.46
C ILE A 28 -6.95 -5.88 14.41
N ALA A 29 -6.58 -6.84 15.26
CA ALA A 29 -7.26 -8.13 15.35
C ALA A 29 -8.73 -8.03 15.80
N LYS A 30 -9.04 -7.14 16.76
CA LYS A 30 -10.42 -6.85 17.23
C LYS A 30 -11.34 -6.47 16.06
N HIS A 31 -10.81 -5.80 15.04
CA HIS A 31 -11.53 -5.36 13.85
C HIS A 31 -11.26 -6.24 12.62
N SER A 32 -10.82 -7.49 12.84
CA SER A 32 -10.54 -8.48 11.78
C SER A 32 -9.47 -8.06 10.76
N GLY A 33 -8.63 -7.09 11.12
CA GLY A 33 -7.47 -6.72 10.33
C GLY A 33 -6.30 -7.68 10.52
N ARG A 34 -5.43 -7.76 9.53
CA ARG A 34 -4.15 -8.47 9.60
C ARG A 34 -3.05 -7.72 8.87
N TYR A 35 -1.80 -7.93 9.30
CA TYR A 35 -0.64 -7.38 8.61
C TYR A 35 -0.34 -8.18 7.35
N ILE A 36 -0.04 -7.47 6.25
CA ILE A 36 0.57 -8.06 5.05
C ILE A 36 1.96 -7.46 4.78
N VAL A 37 2.19 -6.23 5.24
CA VAL A 37 3.51 -5.59 5.32
C VAL A 37 3.65 -4.98 6.72
N ARG A 38 4.77 -5.25 7.42
CA ARG A 38 5.00 -4.74 8.78
C ARG A 38 6.41 -4.17 8.96
N GLY A 39 6.76 -3.21 8.11
CA GLY A 39 8.06 -2.55 8.10
C GLY A 39 9.17 -3.43 7.54
N GLY A 40 8.87 -4.21 6.49
CA GLY A 40 9.87 -4.89 5.69
C GLY A 40 10.74 -3.90 4.91
N THR A 41 11.82 -4.40 4.31
CA THR A 41 12.73 -3.59 3.50
C THR A 41 11.94 -2.95 2.36
N ALA A 42 12.06 -1.62 2.21
CA ALA A 42 11.32 -0.84 1.24
C ALA A 42 12.26 -0.07 0.33
N ASP A 43 12.17 -0.33 -0.97
CA ASP A 43 12.93 0.33 -2.02
C ASP A 43 12.02 1.31 -2.77
N VAL A 44 12.26 2.61 -2.58
CA VAL A 44 11.59 3.66 -3.34
C VAL A 44 12.20 3.69 -4.73
N THR A 45 11.45 3.19 -5.73
CA THR A 45 11.92 3.15 -7.11
C THR A 45 11.57 4.42 -7.87
N GLU A 46 10.53 5.15 -7.44
CA GLU A 46 10.06 6.38 -8.09
C GLU A 46 9.48 7.38 -7.10
N GLY A 47 9.68 8.66 -7.42
CA GLY A 47 9.09 9.78 -6.71
C GLY A 47 9.77 10.08 -5.38
N SER A 48 9.04 10.77 -4.51
CA SER A 48 9.49 11.26 -3.21
C SER A 48 8.45 10.96 -2.13
N TRP A 49 7.85 9.78 -2.19
CA TRP A 49 6.86 9.37 -1.21
C TRP A 49 7.37 9.50 0.21
N PRO A 50 6.44 9.66 1.19
CA PRO A 50 6.80 9.66 2.59
C PRO A 50 7.71 8.47 2.91
N THR A 51 8.84 8.76 3.54
CA THR A 51 9.88 7.78 3.84
C THR A 51 9.59 7.06 5.16
N GLY A 52 10.45 6.12 5.50
CA GLY A 52 10.43 5.44 6.79
C GLY A 52 9.67 4.12 6.75
N ARG A 53 8.97 3.82 7.85
CA ARG A 53 8.36 2.51 8.07
C ARG A 53 7.07 2.37 7.28
N VAL A 54 7.05 1.41 6.35
CA VAL A 54 5.86 1.04 5.57
C VAL A 54 5.07 -0.07 6.28
N VAL A 55 3.78 0.11 6.44
CA VAL A 55 2.84 -0.89 6.98
C VAL A 55 1.65 -0.98 6.05
N VAL A 56 1.24 -2.20 5.72
CA VAL A 56 -0.01 -2.45 5.00
C VAL A 56 -0.81 -3.49 5.78
N LEU A 57 -2.05 -3.14 6.09
CA LEU A 57 -3.02 -4.01 6.74
C LEU A 57 -4.09 -4.40 5.73
N GLU A 58 -4.52 -5.64 5.76
CA GLU A 58 -5.72 -6.12 5.07
C GLU A 58 -6.87 -6.28 6.07
N PHE A 59 -8.05 -5.84 5.68
CA PHE A 59 -9.31 -5.97 6.39
C PHE A 59 -10.36 -6.64 5.48
N PRO A 60 -11.40 -7.28 6.04
CA PRO A 60 -12.44 -7.93 5.26
C PRO A 60 -13.21 -6.97 4.34
N ASP A 61 -13.35 -5.71 4.77
CA ASP A 61 -13.96 -4.64 4.00
C ASP A 61 -13.57 -3.24 4.50
N TYR A 62 -14.00 -2.22 3.77
CA TYR A 62 -13.71 -0.81 4.07
C TYR A 62 -14.34 -0.35 5.39
N GLY A 63 -15.50 -0.90 5.75
CA GLY A 63 -16.22 -0.58 6.98
C GLY A 63 -15.47 -1.06 8.22
N ALA A 64 -14.79 -2.20 8.15
CA ALA A 64 -13.93 -2.69 9.22
C ALA A 64 -12.76 -1.74 9.52
N ILE A 65 -12.17 -1.10 8.49
CA ILE A 65 -11.13 -0.09 8.70
C ILE A 65 -11.72 1.14 9.39
N GLN A 66 -12.89 1.60 8.94
CA GLN A 66 -13.56 2.74 9.55
C GLN A 66 -13.94 2.46 11.01
N ALA A 67 -14.41 1.25 11.32
CA ALA A 67 -14.69 0.82 12.69
C ALA A 67 -13.43 0.79 13.57
N PHE A 68 -12.30 0.31 13.03
CA PHE A 68 -11.01 0.37 13.72
C PHE A 68 -10.59 1.81 14.02
N LEU A 69 -10.65 2.71 13.03
CA LEU A 69 -10.25 4.10 13.21
C LEU A 69 -11.21 4.90 14.08
N ALA A 70 -12.48 4.52 14.16
CA ALA A 70 -13.49 5.15 15.01
C ALA A 70 -13.55 4.56 16.43
N ASP A 71 -12.81 3.49 16.72
CA ASP A 71 -12.86 2.81 18.01
C ASP A 71 -12.38 3.76 19.12
N PRO A 72 -13.23 4.09 20.13
CA PRO A 72 -12.85 4.99 21.22
C PRO A 72 -11.69 4.45 22.05
N GLU A 73 -11.54 3.12 22.15
CA GLU A 73 -10.44 2.48 22.87
C GLU A 73 -9.13 2.50 22.06
N TYR A 74 -9.21 2.66 20.73
CA TYR A 74 -8.04 2.84 19.87
C TYR A 74 -7.53 4.29 19.87
N GLN A 75 -8.38 5.30 20.12
CA GLN A 75 -7.97 6.71 20.06
C GLN A 75 -6.75 7.03 20.97
N PRO A 76 -6.67 6.55 22.23
CA PRO A 76 -5.47 6.75 23.05
C PRO A 76 -4.22 6.09 22.46
N ILE A 77 -4.37 4.98 21.72
CA ILE A 77 -3.27 4.29 21.05
C ILE A 77 -2.81 5.07 19.81
N ALA A 78 -3.75 5.58 19.02
CA ALA A 78 -3.45 6.49 17.90
C ALA A 78 -2.72 7.76 18.38
N ALA A 79 -3.09 8.32 19.53
CA ALA A 79 -2.40 9.47 20.12
C ALA A 79 -0.91 9.20 20.41
N ILE A 80 -0.54 7.97 20.79
CA ILE A 80 0.87 7.58 20.94
C ILE A 80 1.57 7.64 19.58
N ARG A 81 0.96 7.12 18.52
CA ARG A 81 1.55 7.21 17.17
C ARG A 81 1.69 8.66 16.71
N HIS A 82 0.67 9.49 16.88
CA HIS A 82 0.74 10.91 16.48
C HIS A 82 1.85 11.68 17.18
N ARG A 83 2.10 11.42 18.47
CA ARG A 83 3.16 12.11 19.21
C ARG A 83 4.58 11.58 18.92
N THR A 84 4.71 10.38 18.34
CA THR A 84 6.00 9.68 18.14
C THR A 84 6.42 9.54 16.68
N THR A 85 5.51 9.82 15.75
CA THR A 85 5.73 9.69 14.31
C THR A 85 5.12 10.84 13.52
N THR A 86 5.67 11.08 12.34
CA THR A 86 4.96 11.77 11.26
C THR A 86 4.37 10.69 10.36
N SER A 87 3.04 10.59 10.30
CA SER A 87 2.34 9.50 9.61
C SER A 87 1.47 9.97 8.45
N HIS A 88 1.47 9.18 7.38
CA HIS A 88 0.50 9.25 6.31
C HIS A 88 -0.26 7.93 6.27
N ILE A 89 -1.60 8.00 6.29
CA ILE A 89 -2.47 6.83 6.35
C ILE A 89 -3.57 6.94 5.31
N TRP A 90 -3.71 5.89 4.51
CA TRP A 90 -4.71 5.79 3.46
C TRP A 90 -5.54 4.52 3.59
N LEU A 91 -6.84 4.67 3.33
CA LEU A 91 -7.82 3.59 3.25
C LEU A 91 -8.10 3.33 1.78
N ILE A 92 -7.86 2.10 1.35
CA ILE A 92 -7.83 1.71 -0.05
C ILE A 92 -8.78 0.54 -0.25
N GLU A 93 -9.72 0.68 -1.17
CA GLU A 93 -10.61 -0.42 -1.56
C GLU A 93 -9.86 -1.42 -2.46
N GLY A 94 -10.02 -2.71 -2.15
CA GLY A 94 -9.48 -3.79 -2.96
C GLY A 94 -10.24 -4.01 -4.25
N VAL A 95 -9.64 -4.77 -5.17
CA VAL A 95 -10.30 -5.17 -6.42
C VAL A 95 -11.46 -6.15 -6.17
N PRO A 96 -12.49 -6.21 -7.05
CA PRO A 96 -13.49 -7.28 -6.98
C PRO A 96 -12.84 -8.66 -7.02
N ASN A 97 -13.38 -9.61 -6.23
CA ASN A 97 -12.81 -10.96 -6.09
C ASN A 97 -11.31 -10.95 -5.75
N THR A 98 -10.93 -10.10 -4.79
CA THR A 98 -9.54 -9.94 -4.35
C THR A 98 -8.90 -11.30 -4.07
N PRO A 99 -7.72 -11.61 -4.64
CA PRO A 99 -7.01 -12.84 -4.32
C PRO A 99 -6.54 -12.81 -2.86
N SER A 100 -6.39 -13.99 -2.25
CA SER A 100 -5.82 -14.08 -0.91
C SER A 100 -4.37 -13.60 -0.92
N SER A 101 -4.02 -12.71 0.00
CA SER A 101 -2.64 -12.27 0.21
C SER A 101 -1.84 -13.20 1.15
N GLU A 102 -2.41 -14.31 1.62
CA GLU A 102 -1.77 -15.23 2.58
C GLU A 102 -0.42 -15.80 2.11
N ASN A 103 -0.23 -15.95 0.78
CA ASN A 103 1.01 -16.46 0.18
C ASN A 103 1.76 -15.37 -0.60
N MET A 104 1.55 -14.10 -0.25
CA MET A 104 2.22 -12.97 -0.90
C MET A 104 3.20 -12.32 0.08
N HIS A 105 4.48 -12.31 -0.28
CA HIS A 105 5.56 -11.79 0.56
C HIS A 105 6.37 -10.68 -0.12
N GLY A 106 5.98 -10.25 -1.33
CA GLY A 106 6.54 -9.09 -2.01
C GLY A 106 5.46 -8.20 -2.58
N TYR A 107 5.61 -6.89 -2.44
CA TYR A 107 4.55 -5.94 -2.84
C TYR A 107 5.11 -4.80 -3.66
N VAL A 108 4.39 -4.42 -4.72
CA VAL A 108 4.54 -3.14 -5.41
C VAL A 108 3.40 -2.23 -4.94
N LEU A 109 3.76 -1.16 -4.25
CA LEU A 109 2.86 -0.10 -3.82
C LEU A 109 2.99 1.08 -4.78
N GLY A 110 1.88 1.58 -5.29
CA GLY A 110 1.86 2.72 -6.19
C GLY A 110 0.76 3.72 -5.89
N ASN A 111 1.03 4.97 -6.20
CA ASN A 111 0.13 6.11 -6.03
C ASN A 111 0.44 7.04 -7.18
N VAL A 112 -0.59 7.31 -7.96
CA VAL A 112 -0.43 7.80 -9.32
C VAL A 112 -1.44 8.92 -9.54
N ARG A 113 -0.97 10.04 -10.09
CA ARG A 113 -1.80 11.09 -10.67
C ARG A 113 -1.68 11.00 -12.18
N ILE A 114 -2.81 10.78 -12.84
CA ILE A 114 -2.86 10.63 -14.29
C ILE A 114 -2.88 12.03 -14.92
N THR A 115 -1.91 12.32 -15.79
CA THR A 115 -1.81 13.59 -16.53
C THR A 115 -2.29 13.46 -17.97
N ASP A 116 -2.25 12.24 -18.54
CA ASP A 116 -2.82 11.89 -19.85
C ASP A 116 -3.61 10.57 -19.73
N ALA A 117 -4.94 10.67 -19.75
CA ALA A 117 -5.82 9.52 -19.57
C ALA A 117 -5.79 8.53 -20.75
N ASP A 118 -5.59 9.01 -21.99
CA ASP A 118 -5.63 8.17 -23.18
C ASP A 118 -4.34 7.33 -23.30
N ALA A 119 -3.19 7.96 -23.05
CA ALA A 119 -1.92 7.25 -22.96
C ALA A 119 -1.91 6.25 -21.79
N TYR A 120 -2.41 6.66 -20.62
CA TYR A 120 -2.47 5.80 -19.44
C TYR A 120 -3.38 4.58 -19.65
N LYS A 121 -4.49 4.74 -20.39
CA LYS A 121 -5.39 3.62 -20.73
C LYS A 121 -4.68 2.54 -21.55
N THR A 122 -3.77 2.93 -22.44
CA THR A 122 -2.96 2.00 -23.24
C THR A 122 -2.04 1.17 -22.34
N TYR A 123 -1.39 1.82 -21.36
CA TYR A 123 -0.60 1.14 -20.32
C TYR A 123 -1.47 0.18 -19.49
N ALA A 124 -2.61 0.67 -18.98
CA ALA A 124 -3.49 -0.07 -18.08
C ALA A 124 -4.11 -1.32 -18.74
N GLY A 125 -4.23 -1.34 -20.07
CA GLY A 125 -4.68 -2.49 -20.84
C GLY A 125 -3.65 -3.61 -20.99
N GLN A 126 -2.35 -3.30 -20.86
CA GLN A 126 -1.26 -4.26 -21.13
C GLN A 126 -0.59 -4.78 -19.86
N VAL A 127 -0.40 -3.92 -18.85
CA VAL A 127 0.31 -4.28 -17.63
C VAL A 127 -0.26 -5.49 -16.86
N PRO A 128 -1.59 -5.78 -16.85
CA PRO A 128 -2.10 -6.96 -16.14
C PRO A 128 -1.53 -8.28 -16.66
N GLY A 129 -1.27 -8.40 -17.96
CA GLY A 129 -0.65 -9.60 -18.53
C GLY A 129 0.77 -9.79 -18.01
N VAL A 130 1.57 -8.73 -18.03
CA VAL A 130 2.96 -8.76 -17.54
C VAL A 130 3.02 -9.07 -16.03
N ILE A 131 2.10 -8.52 -15.23
CA ILE A 131 2.02 -8.84 -13.81
C ILE A 131 1.70 -10.34 -13.61
N ALA A 132 0.75 -10.87 -14.37
CA ALA A 132 0.35 -12.28 -14.27
C ALA A 132 1.47 -13.24 -14.71
N ASP A 133 2.26 -12.87 -15.73
CA ASP A 133 3.42 -13.65 -16.19
C ASP A 133 4.53 -13.78 -15.13
N HIS A 134 4.48 -12.91 -14.11
CA HIS A 134 5.38 -12.91 -12.95
C HIS A 134 4.69 -13.39 -11.67
N ASP A 135 3.58 -14.12 -11.78
CA ASP A 135 2.77 -14.63 -10.66
C ASP A 135 2.29 -13.52 -9.69
N GLY A 136 2.22 -12.28 -10.18
CA GLY A 136 1.70 -11.15 -9.44
C GLY A 136 0.18 -11.04 -9.56
N ALA A 137 -0.44 -10.42 -8.57
CA ALA A 137 -1.87 -10.14 -8.60
C ALA A 137 -2.23 -8.79 -7.97
N TYR A 138 -3.24 -8.14 -8.51
CA TYR A 138 -3.77 -6.91 -7.95
C TYR A 138 -4.55 -7.18 -6.66
N LEU A 139 -4.15 -6.50 -5.59
CA LEU A 139 -4.90 -6.41 -4.35
C LEU A 139 -5.78 -5.15 -4.35
N ALA A 140 -5.24 -4.03 -4.82
CA ALA A 140 -5.96 -2.78 -5.03
C ALA A 140 -5.53 -2.13 -6.36
N ARG A 141 -6.47 -1.49 -7.07
CA ARG A 141 -6.19 -0.94 -8.41
C ARG A 141 -7.03 0.30 -8.73
N GLY A 142 -6.88 1.35 -7.94
CA GLY A 142 -7.51 2.65 -8.17
C GLY A 142 -9.03 2.68 -7.93
N GLY A 143 -9.51 1.88 -6.98
CA GLY A 143 -10.86 1.99 -6.43
C GLY A 143 -10.94 3.15 -5.42
N LYS A 144 -11.95 3.12 -4.54
CA LYS A 144 -12.10 4.15 -3.50
C LYS A 144 -10.82 4.28 -2.67
N CYS A 145 -10.33 5.52 -2.52
CA CYS A 145 -9.19 5.86 -1.69
C CYS A 145 -9.48 7.11 -0.86
N GLU A 146 -9.11 7.09 0.41
CA GLU A 146 -9.29 8.20 1.35
C GLU A 146 -8.04 8.36 2.22
N ALA A 147 -7.57 9.59 2.42
CA ALA A 147 -6.54 9.87 3.40
C ALA A 147 -7.18 10.04 4.78
N ALA A 148 -6.84 9.17 5.72
CA ALA A 148 -7.14 9.38 7.13
C ALA A 148 -6.15 10.39 7.73
N GLU A 149 -4.90 10.41 7.26
CA GLU A 149 -3.83 11.27 7.77
C GLU A 149 -2.84 11.66 6.67
N GLY A 150 -2.23 12.83 6.79
CA GLY A 150 -1.13 13.26 5.90
C GLY A 150 -1.56 13.64 4.48
N GLY A 151 -2.87 13.71 4.20
CA GLY A 151 -3.45 14.12 2.92
C GLY A 151 -3.33 13.07 1.81
N THR A 152 -3.97 13.34 0.67
CA THR A 152 -3.74 12.60 -0.57
C THR A 152 -3.68 13.55 -1.74
N ASP A 153 -2.48 13.78 -2.27
CA ASP A 153 -2.32 14.59 -3.48
C ASP A 153 -2.60 13.79 -4.75
N LEU A 154 -2.93 12.50 -4.65
CA LEU A 154 -2.93 11.59 -5.79
C LEU A 154 -4.24 10.79 -5.85
N ASP A 155 -4.66 10.51 -7.08
CA ASP A 155 -6.03 10.09 -7.40
C ASP A 155 -6.17 8.56 -7.48
N ARG A 156 -5.06 7.81 -7.37
CA ARG A 156 -5.05 6.37 -7.66
C ARG A 156 -4.01 5.59 -6.86
N MET A 157 -4.46 4.85 -5.85
CA MET A 157 -3.65 3.86 -5.13
C MET A 157 -3.69 2.47 -5.78
N VAL A 158 -2.54 1.82 -5.82
CA VAL A 158 -2.34 0.49 -6.40
C VAL A 158 -1.52 -0.36 -5.43
N ILE A 159 -1.97 -1.59 -5.20
CA ILE A 159 -1.23 -2.60 -4.43
C ILE A 159 -1.21 -3.86 -5.29
N VAL A 160 -0.02 -4.34 -5.63
CA VAL A 160 0.20 -5.61 -6.32
C VAL A 160 1.01 -6.50 -5.40
N GLY A 161 0.52 -7.72 -5.15
CA GLY A 161 1.22 -8.73 -4.37
C GLY A 161 1.85 -9.79 -5.26
N PHE A 162 2.99 -10.30 -4.83
CA PHE A 162 3.81 -11.34 -5.45
C PHE A 162 4.19 -12.36 -4.38
N SER A 163 4.60 -13.56 -4.79
CA SER A 163 5.05 -14.62 -3.88
C SER A 163 6.16 -14.16 -2.94
N ASP A 164 7.12 -13.37 -3.43
CA ASP A 164 8.20 -12.77 -2.64
C ASP A 164 8.70 -11.45 -3.27
N ILE A 165 9.59 -10.76 -2.56
CA ILE A 165 10.16 -9.49 -3.02
C ILE A 165 11.02 -9.65 -4.29
N GLU A 166 11.63 -10.81 -4.52
CA GLU A 166 12.43 -11.09 -5.71
C GLU A 166 11.55 -11.21 -6.97
N ALA A 167 10.36 -11.79 -6.85
CA ALA A 167 9.36 -11.82 -7.90
C ALA A 167 8.88 -10.40 -8.27
N ALA A 168 8.65 -9.55 -7.26
CA ALA A 168 8.33 -8.14 -7.47
C ALA A 168 9.46 -7.39 -8.21
N TYR A 169 10.73 -7.62 -7.84
CA TYR A 169 11.87 -7.06 -8.55
C TYR A 169 11.99 -7.57 -9.99
N LYS A 170 11.79 -8.87 -10.22
CA LYS A 170 11.83 -9.48 -11.55
C LYS A 170 10.77 -8.88 -12.46
N PHE A 171 9.55 -8.71 -11.96
CA PHE A 171 8.49 -8.00 -12.69
C PHE A 171 8.94 -6.58 -13.05
N TYR A 172 9.37 -5.80 -12.05
CA TYR A 172 9.66 -4.39 -12.23
C TYR A 172 10.84 -4.11 -13.17
N LYS A 173 11.81 -5.03 -13.22
CA LYS A 173 13.01 -4.95 -14.07
C LYS A 173 12.87 -5.70 -15.39
N SER A 174 11.69 -6.27 -15.68
CA SER A 174 11.49 -7.12 -16.86
C SER A 174 11.53 -6.31 -18.17
N GLU A 175 12.06 -6.93 -19.22
CA GLU A 175 12.04 -6.34 -20.57
C GLU A 175 10.61 -6.09 -21.08
N ALA A 176 9.65 -6.90 -20.63
CA ALA A 176 8.24 -6.76 -20.95
C ALA A 176 7.60 -5.54 -20.27
N TYR A 177 8.02 -5.20 -19.04
CA TYR A 177 7.50 -4.03 -18.32
C TYR A 177 8.16 -2.71 -18.74
N ASN A 178 9.44 -2.73 -19.11
CA ASN A 178 10.20 -1.53 -19.49
C ASN A 178 9.49 -0.58 -20.50
N PRO A 179 8.93 -1.04 -21.63
CA PRO A 179 8.22 -0.14 -22.55
C PRO A 179 6.92 0.41 -21.93
N LEU A 180 6.22 -0.38 -21.12
CA LEU A 180 5.01 0.04 -20.41
C LEU A 180 5.32 1.08 -19.34
N LEU A 181 6.46 0.94 -18.67
CA LEU A 181 6.96 1.90 -17.71
C LEU A 181 7.15 3.28 -18.36
N THR A 182 7.78 3.35 -19.54
CA THR A 182 7.94 4.62 -20.29
C THR A 182 6.61 5.27 -20.64
N VAL A 183 5.63 4.48 -21.11
CA VAL A 183 4.28 5.01 -21.40
C VAL A 183 3.65 5.59 -20.13
N ARG A 184 3.75 4.88 -19.01
CA ARG A 184 3.19 5.30 -17.73
C ARG A 184 3.85 6.57 -17.20
N THR A 185 5.18 6.67 -17.20
CA THR A 185 5.91 7.83 -16.68
C THR A 185 5.69 9.09 -17.52
N ASN A 186 5.38 8.94 -18.81
CA ASN A 186 5.02 10.09 -19.66
C ASN A 186 3.56 10.54 -19.46
N ALA A 187 2.70 9.66 -18.96
CA ALA A 187 1.26 9.88 -18.80
C ALA A 187 0.81 10.09 -17.35
N SER A 188 1.75 10.07 -16.39
CA SER A 188 1.43 10.21 -14.97
C SER A 188 2.63 10.64 -14.14
N ASP A 189 2.33 11.36 -13.05
CA ASP A 189 3.23 11.50 -11.92
C ASP A 189 2.97 10.33 -10.95
N SER A 190 4.02 9.66 -10.52
CA SER A 190 3.91 8.49 -9.67
C SER A 190 4.96 8.46 -8.59
N ASN A 191 4.61 7.76 -7.53
CA ASN A 191 5.61 7.20 -6.65
C ASN A 191 5.34 5.71 -6.54
N ILE A 192 6.43 4.95 -6.52
CA ILE A 192 6.39 3.49 -6.50
C ILE A 192 7.39 3.02 -5.45
N VAL A 193 6.95 2.07 -4.62
CA VAL A 193 7.76 1.42 -3.61
C VAL A 193 7.61 -0.08 -3.75
N LEU A 194 8.73 -0.79 -3.80
CA LEU A 194 8.76 -2.25 -3.66
C LEU A 194 9.06 -2.55 -2.19
N VAL A 195 8.24 -3.38 -1.56
CA VAL A 195 8.37 -3.66 -0.12
C VAL A 195 8.17 -5.13 0.19
N GLU A 196 9.01 -5.62 1.10
CA GLU A 196 8.94 -6.98 1.64
C GLU A 196 7.76 -7.14 2.60
N GLY A 197 7.03 -8.25 2.44
CA GLY A 197 5.89 -8.66 3.24
C GLY A 197 6.25 -9.44 4.50
N LEU A 198 5.22 -9.89 5.22
CA LEU A 198 5.32 -10.89 6.29
C LEU A 198 5.24 -12.30 5.74
#